data_AF-A0A9W7HBQ0-F1
#
_entry.id   AF-A0A9W7HBQ0-F1
#
_cell.length_a   1.000
_cell.length_b   1.000
_cell.length_c   1.000
_cell.angle_alpha   90.00
_cell.angle_beta   90.00
_cell.angle_gamma   90.00
#
_symmetry.space_group_name_H-M   'P 1'
#
loop_
_entity.id
_entity.type
_entity.pdbx_description
1 polymer ?
#
loop_
_entity_poly.entity_id
_entity_poly.type
_entity_poly.pdbx_seq_one_letter_code
_entity_poly.pdbx_strand_id
1 'polypeptide(L)'
;MLVLSVLCRVLSICSINDSIPSYLGGFQALSHLDLSYNKLTGEVPDFSEYGNLTNIFLRANKLTGPIPKWLTNKTEANLDFSENNFTYSSIADYRANRNM
;
A
#
# COMPACT_ATOMS: atom_id res chain seq x y z
N MET A 1 -3.19 6.98 22.89
CA MET A 1 -4.13 7.98 22.35
C MET A 1 -3.28 9.15 21.87
N LEU A 2 -3.36 9.49 20.55
CA LEU A 2 -2.46 10.38 19.77
C LEU A 2 -1.04 9.75 19.58
N VAL A 3 -0.44 9.54 18.41
CA VAL A 3 -0.69 9.95 17.02
C VAL A 3 0.07 8.97 16.09
N LEU A 4 -0.52 7.81 15.79
CA LEU A 4 0.02 6.91 14.74
C LEU A 4 -0.59 7.22 13.37
N SER A 5 -1.75 7.89 13.32
CA SER A 5 -2.33 8.45 12.10
C SER A 5 -1.47 9.56 11.48
N VAL A 6 -0.67 10.26 12.29
CA VAL A 6 0.30 11.26 11.81
C VAL A 6 1.59 10.60 11.33
N LEU A 7 2.05 9.52 11.99
CA LEU A 7 3.18 8.74 11.48
C LEU A 7 2.88 8.29 10.05
N CYS A 8 1.73 7.67 9.84
CA CYS A 8 1.31 7.11 8.56
C CYS A 8 1.21 8.10 7.38
N ARG A 9 1.10 9.41 7.64
CA ARG A 9 1.07 10.48 6.61
C ARG A 9 2.45 11.09 6.34
N VAL A 10 3.45 10.83 7.20
CA VAL A 10 4.78 11.46 7.17
C VAL A 10 5.87 10.49 6.72
N LEU A 11 5.57 9.18 6.62
CA LEU A 11 6.60 8.19 6.30
C LEU A 11 7.06 8.24 4.84
N SER A 12 6.41 9.00 3.94
CA SER A 12 6.66 8.92 2.51
C SER A 12 8.04 9.42 2.02
N ILE A 13 8.94 9.89 2.88
CA ILE A 13 10.33 10.24 2.51
C ILE A 13 11.27 9.95 3.70
N CYS A 14 11.14 8.78 4.32
CA CYS A 14 11.89 8.43 5.53
C CYS A 14 13.04 7.45 5.28
N SER A 15 13.33 7.09 4.02
CA SER A 15 14.38 6.10 3.65
C SER A 15 14.22 4.74 4.34
N ILE A 16 12.99 4.36 4.70
CA ILE A 16 12.70 3.12 5.43
C ILE A 16 13.06 1.93 4.54
N ASN A 17 13.90 1.02 5.02
CA ASN A 17 14.41 -0.14 4.29
C ASN A 17 14.05 -1.44 5.00
N ASP A 18 12.75 -1.67 5.17
CA ASP A 18 12.18 -2.84 5.86
C ASP A 18 10.87 -3.25 5.16
N SER A 19 10.20 -4.28 5.68
CA SER A 19 8.89 -4.73 5.26
C SER A 19 7.76 -3.89 5.85
N ILE A 20 6.58 -3.93 5.21
CA ILE A 20 5.37 -3.32 5.75
C ILE A 20 4.86 -4.21 6.90
N PRO A 21 4.74 -3.70 8.13
CA PRO A 21 4.23 -4.50 9.23
C PRO A 21 2.73 -4.79 9.09
N SER A 22 2.34 -6.05 9.26
CA SER A 22 0.93 -6.49 9.19
C SER A 22 0.04 -5.84 10.26
N TYR A 23 0.60 -5.47 11.42
CA TYR A 23 -0.14 -4.82 12.49
C TYR A 23 -0.65 -3.41 12.12
N LEU A 24 -0.13 -2.79 11.04
CA LEU A 24 -0.67 -1.53 10.53
C LEU A 24 -2.13 -1.65 10.09
N GLY A 25 -2.56 -2.84 9.71
CA GLY A 25 -3.96 -3.13 9.46
C GLY A 25 -4.84 -2.86 10.69
N GLY A 26 -4.37 -3.19 11.90
CA GLY A 26 -5.15 -3.15 13.14
C GLY A 26 -5.72 -1.79 13.56
N PHE A 27 -5.35 -0.70 12.86
CA PHE A 27 -5.87 0.63 13.09
C PHE A 27 -7.22 0.83 12.38
N GLN A 28 -8.32 0.47 13.05
CA GLN A 28 -9.69 0.57 12.52
C GLN A 28 -10.11 1.97 12.02
N ALA A 29 -9.45 3.02 12.50
CA ALA A 29 -9.70 4.40 12.08
C ALA A 29 -8.82 4.86 10.90
N LEU A 30 -7.95 3.99 10.39
CA LEU A 30 -7.02 4.35 9.32
C LEU A 30 -7.75 4.39 7.98
N SER A 31 -7.94 5.60 7.46
CA SER A 31 -8.49 5.82 6.13
C SER A 31 -7.42 6.13 5.07
N HIS A 32 -6.24 6.57 5.52
CA HIS A 32 -5.16 7.05 4.66
C HIS A 32 -3.80 6.50 5.09
N LEU A 33 -3.13 5.83 4.16
CA LEU A 33 -1.80 5.23 4.31
C LEU A 33 -0.91 5.70 3.16
N ASP A 34 0.08 6.54 3.47
CA ASP A 34 1.10 6.97 2.49
C ASP A 34 2.49 6.55 2.95
N LEU A 35 3.03 5.55 2.26
CA LEU A 35 4.37 5.00 2.44
C LEU A 35 5.23 5.20 1.18
N SER A 36 4.88 6.13 0.30
CA SER A 36 5.58 6.38 -0.96
C SER A 36 7.06 6.75 -0.73
N TYR A 37 7.90 6.79 -1.77
CA TYR A 37 9.31 7.19 -1.75
C TYR A 37 10.15 6.68 -0.55
N ASN A 38 10.03 5.38 -0.27
CA ASN A 38 10.89 4.68 0.68
C ASN A 38 11.71 3.59 -0.04
N LYS A 39 12.31 2.70 0.74
CA LYS A 39 13.03 1.52 0.27
C LYS A 39 12.36 0.25 0.78
N LEU A 40 11.03 0.27 0.97
CA LEU A 40 10.30 -0.85 1.55
C LEU A 40 10.42 -2.09 0.66
N THR A 41 10.54 -3.26 1.28
CA THR A 41 10.74 -4.56 0.61
C THR A 41 9.69 -5.59 1.03
N GLY A 42 9.63 -6.74 0.34
CA GLY A 42 8.68 -7.80 0.65
C GLY A 42 7.27 -7.53 0.12
N GLU A 43 6.31 -8.34 0.55
CA GLU A 43 4.93 -8.28 0.08
C GLU A 43 4.09 -7.28 0.88
N VAL A 44 2.99 -6.81 0.27
CA VAL A 44 1.99 -6.00 0.97
C VAL A 44 1.10 -6.93 1.81
N PRO A 45 0.99 -6.71 3.13
CA PRO A 45 0.14 -7.53 3.99
C PRO A 45 -1.34 -7.44 3.61
N ASP A 46 -2.12 -8.43 4.04
CA ASP A 46 -3.57 -8.41 3.86
C ASP A 46 -4.21 -7.41 4.85
N PHE A 47 -4.86 -6.39 4.31
CA PHE A 47 -5.62 -5.40 5.08
C PHE A 47 -7.14 -5.46 4.78
N SER A 48 -7.64 -6.57 4.23
CA SER A 48 -9.06 -6.78 3.88
C SER A 48 -10.03 -6.57 5.03
N GLU A 49 -9.65 -6.93 6.26
CA GLU A 49 -10.49 -6.77 7.45
C GLU A 49 -10.70 -5.29 7.84
N TYR A 50 -9.98 -4.36 7.20
CA TYR A 50 -9.98 -2.95 7.56
C TYR A 50 -10.74 -2.12 6.51
N GLY A 51 -12.06 -2.12 6.67
CA GLY A 51 -13.02 -1.52 5.73
C GLY A 51 -12.84 -0.02 5.47
N ASN A 52 -12.25 0.73 6.40
CA ASN A 52 -12.14 2.19 6.32
C ASN A 52 -10.97 2.70 5.49
N LEU A 53 -10.01 1.86 5.12
CA LEU A 53 -8.85 2.27 4.32
C LEU A 53 -9.29 2.56 2.87
N THR A 54 -9.20 3.83 2.47
CA THR A 54 -9.67 4.34 1.17
C THR A 54 -8.60 5.09 0.40
N ASN A 55 -7.48 5.46 1.02
CA ASN A 55 -6.34 6.07 0.35
C ASN A 55 -5.06 5.31 0.69
N ILE A 56 -4.41 4.74 -0.33
CA ILE A 56 -3.24 3.88 -0.16
C ILE A 56 -2.21 4.25 -1.22
N PHE A 57 -1.10 4.82 -0.76
CA PHE A 57 0.00 5.27 -1.59
C PHE A 57 1.28 4.54 -1.17
N LEU A 58 1.84 3.76 -2.09
CA LEU A 58 3.03 2.93 -1.91
C LEU A 58 4.09 3.22 -2.99
N ARG A 59 3.92 4.31 -3.75
CA ARG A 59 4.73 4.63 -4.93
C ARG A 59 6.23 4.68 -4.62
N ALA A 60 7.08 4.29 -5.56
CA ALA A 60 8.55 4.42 -5.45
C ALA A 60 9.11 3.67 -4.22
N ASN A 61 8.96 2.35 -4.25
CA ASN A 61 9.49 1.42 -3.26
C ASN A 61 10.09 0.18 -3.96
N LYS A 62 10.46 -0.85 -3.19
CA LYS A 62 10.99 -2.13 -3.70
C LYS A 62 10.07 -3.30 -3.31
N LEU A 63 8.77 -3.05 -3.16
CA LEU A 63 7.80 -4.07 -2.78
C LEU A 63 7.65 -5.09 -3.90
N THR A 64 7.47 -6.35 -3.53
CA THR A 64 7.44 -7.53 -4.42
C THR A 64 6.16 -8.36 -4.19
N GLY A 65 5.98 -9.41 -4.98
CA GLY A 65 4.85 -10.34 -4.83
C GLY A 65 3.61 -9.90 -5.61
N PRO A 66 2.52 -10.69 -5.54
CA PRO A 66 1.32 -10.40 -6.31
C PRO A 66 0.61 -9.16 -5.76
N ILE A 67 -0.13 -8.46 -6.62
CA ILE A 67 -1.07 -7.44 -6.16
C ILE A 67 -2.11 -8.07 -5.21
N PRO A 68 -2.23 -7.58 -3.97
CA PRO A 68 -3.19 -8.12 -3.02
C PRO A 68 -4.64 -7.99 -3.49
N LYS A 69 -5.42 -9.09 -3.40
CA LYS A 69 -6.83 -9.14 -3.82
C LYS A 69 -7.73 -8.13 -3.07
N TRP A 70 -7.37 -7.80 -1.84
CA TRP A 70 -8.13 -6.84 -1.03
C TRP A 70 -8.07 -5.42 -1.57
N LEU A 71 -7.00 -5.06 -2.30
CA LEU A 71 -6.91 -3.80 -3.04
C LEU A 71 -7.82 -3.83 -4.28
N THR A 72 -8.00 -5.00 -4.89
CA THR A 72 -8.87 -5.19 -6.07
C THR A 72 -10.35 -5.00 -5.75
N ASN A 73 -10.78 -5.32 -4.52
CA ASN A 73 -12.17 -5.17 -4.09
C ASN A 73 -12.55 -3.74 -3.66
N LYS A 74 -11.59 -2.80 -3.66
CA LYS A 74 -11.81 -1.41 -3.24
C LYS A 74 -11.97 -0.50 -4.47
N THR A 75 -13.10 -0.64 -5.18
CA THR A 75 -13.41 0.12 -6.40
C THR A 75 -13.46 1.65 -6.23
N GLU A 76 -13.60 2.14 -5.00
CA GLU A 76 -13.66 3.57 -4.66
C GLU A 76 -12.39 4.09 -3.97
N ALA A 77 -11.34 3.26 -3.84
CA ALA A 77 -10.11 3.69 -3.18
C ALA A 77 -9.17 4.45 -4.14
N ASN A 78 -8.52 5.50 -3.61
CA ASN A 78 -7.39 6.15 -4.27
C ASN A 78 -6.14 5.30 -4.03
N LEU A 79 -5.64 4.66 -5.07
CA LEU A 79 -4.52 3.72 -5.01
C LEU A 79 -3.38 4.18 -5.93
N ASP A 80 -2.17 4.29 -5.40
CA ASP A 80 -0.94 4.35 -6.19
C ASP A 80 0.10 3.41 -5.59
N PHE A 81 0.60 2.50 -6.40
CA PHE A 81 1.63 1.56 -6.02
C PHE A 81 2.65 1.39 -7.15
N SER A 82 2.75 2.42 -8.00
CA SER A 82 3.71 2.50 -9.11
C SER A 82 5.16 2.56 -8.64
N GLU A 83 6.09 2.30 -9.56
CA GLU A 83 7.53 2.27 -9.22
C GLU A 83 7.83 1.28 -8.07
N ASN A 84 7.32 0.06 -8.23
CA ASN A 84 7.57 -1.11 -7.37
C ASN A 84 7.81 -2.35 -8.25
N ASN A 85 8.06 -3.51 -7.63
CA ASN A 85 8.38 -4.79 -8.29
C ASN A 85 7.25 -5.83 -8.12
N PHE A 86 5.99 -5.40 -8.14
CA PHE A 86 4.84 -6.29 -8.03
C PHE A 86 4.70 -7.22 -9.25
N THR A 87 4.25 -8.45 -9.03
CA THR A 87 3.83 -9.40 -10.06
C THR A 87 2.30 -9.37 -10.22
N TYR A 88 1.76 -9.72 -11.39
CA TYR A 88 0.37 -9.40 -11.73
C TYR A 88 -0.55 -10.61 -11.87
N SER A 89 -1.74 -10.50 -11.28
CA SER A 89 -2.96 -11.27 -11.61
C SER A 89 -4.17 -10.78 -10.78
N SER A 90 -4.27 -9.54 -10.27
CA SER A 90 -4.69 -8.36 -11.05
C SER A 90 -4.95 -7.15 -10.12
N ILE A 91 -4.62 -5.92 -10.55
CA ILE A 91 -5.54 -4.76 -10.42
C ILE A 91 -6.04 -4.47 -11.84
N ALA A 92 -7.01 -5.28 -12.30
CA ALA A 92 -7.20 -5.65 -13.72
C ALA A 92 -5.86 -5.73 -14.48
N ASP A 93 -5.00 -6.61 -13.96
CA ASP A 93 -3.60 -6.88 -14.36
C ASP A 93 -2.71 -5.66 -14.33
N TYR A 94 -2.82 -4.99 -13.19
CA TYR A 94 -2.20 -3.70 -12.92
C TYR A 94 -2.42 -2.70 -14.05
N ARG A 95 -3.65 -2.77 -14.56
CA ARG A 95 -4.19 -2.07 -15.71
C ARG A 95 -3.45 -2.53 -16.99
N ALA A 96 -3.46 -3.84 -17.22
CA ALA A 96 -2.93 -4.57 -18.38
C ALA A 96 -1.46 -4.28 -18.83
N ASN A 97 -0.57 -3.78 -17.96
CA ASN A 97 0.78 -3.27 -18.31
C ASN A 97 0.78 -1.98 -19.17
N ARG A 98 0.12 -0.90 -18.73
CA ARG A 98 0.50 0.49 -19.07
C ARG A 98 0.57 0.96 -20.56
N ASN A 99 0.01 0.31 -21.59
CA ASN A 99 0.02 0.79 -23.01
C ASN A 99 1.41 1.02 -23.71
N MET A 100 2.56 0.74 -23.08
CA MET A 100 3.89 0.43 -23.67
C MET A 100 4.94 0.26 -22.57
#